data_AF-A0AAV2Z6B8-F1
#
_entry.id   AF-A0AAV2Z6B8-F1
#
_cell.length_a   1.000
_cell.length_b   1.000
_cell.length_c   1.000
_cell.angle_alpha   90.00
_cell.angle_beta   90.00
_cell.angle_gamma   90.00
#
_symmetry.space_group_name_H-M   'P 1'
#
loop_
_entity.id
_entity.type
_entity.pdbx_description
1 polymer ?
#
loop_
_entity_poly.entity_id
_entity_poly.type
_entity_poly.pdbx_seq_one_letter_code
_entity_poly.pdbx_strand_id
1 'polypeptide(L)'
;MSDTSAPEVIVKSTPTVRIFGVREMIETYQACKPLWDKGDAFMKANGMIVDGPCFSIFYDPGYKEKDVDMEACFQTTEDSPVPPMLDATMRVCELPGIEKAATLVHRGDFRNLKESYDRLFAWIGQNKIQVVGPVREVSACEEAPETMASVFGSSTMNLLGAFTRAAKREHISGRAQRGLFAGRDKAFGNNVSFSKRKTRRAWKVNHQWKQLYSEALDEKVGLNVTTHTLRCIDKAGGLDNYLLSIKKEQDLGIKGLQARNRILEALQQVESQTAAAEASA
;
A
#
# COMPACT_ATOMS: atom_id res chain seq x y z
N MET A 1 -19.17 -8.65 -20.32
CA MET A 1 -19.79 -7.31 -20.50
C MET A 1 -19.73 -6.62 -19.14
N SER A 2 -18.79 -5.69 -18.96
CA SER A 2 -18.82 -4.76 -17.82
C SER A 2 -19.81 -3.64 -18.13
N ASP A 3 -20.63 -3.25 -17.16
CA ASP A 3 -21.54 -2.13 -17.33
C ASP A 3 -20.77 -0.80 -17.26
N THR A 4 -20.79 -0.04 -18.35
CA THR A 4 -20.04 1.22 -18.50
C THR A 4 -20.96 2.44 -18.32
N SER A 5 -21.97 2.33 -17.46
CA SER A 5 -22.69 3.50 -16.94
C SER A 5 -21.71 4.45 -16.25
N ALA A 6 -21.67 5.73 -16.65
CA ALA A 6 -20.85 6.73 -15.98
C ALA A 6 -21.30 6.91 -14.51
N PRO A 7 -20.38 7.13 -13.54
CA PRO A 7 -20.74 7.22 -12.14
C PRO A 7 -21.66 8.42 -11.87
N GLU A 8 -22.85 8.14 -11.33
CA GLU A 8 -23.89 9.11 -11.01
C GLU A 8 -23.55 9.92 -9.74
N VAL A 9 -24.05 11.17 -9.68
CA VAL A 9 -23.95 12.01 -8.48
C VAL A 9 -25.17 11.75 -7.59
N ILE A 10 -24.94 11.28 -6.38
CA ILE A 10 -25.97 10.91 -5.40
C ILE A 10 -25.90 11.85 -4.20
N VAL A 11 -27.04 12.44 -3.81
CA VAL A 11 -27.14 13.17 -2.54
C VAL A 11 -27.42 12.17 -1.42
N LYS A 12 -26.55 12.13 -0.40
CA LYS A 12 -26.71 11.27 0.78
C LYS A 12 -26.41 12.04 2.07
N SER A 13 -26.90 11.54 3.18
CA SER A 13 -26.44 11.98 4.50
C SER A 13 -25.12 11.31 4.89
N THR A 14 -24.41 11.91 5.84
CA THR A 14 -23.25 11.33 6.52
C THR A 14 -23.45 11.47 8.04
N PRO A 15 -23.08 10.45 8.85
CA PRO A 15 -23.20 10.53 10.30
C PRO A 15 -22.18 11.49 10.90
N THR A 16 -22.42 11.93 12.13
CA THR A 16 -21.36 12.50 12.98
C THR A 16 -20.35 11.41 13.28
N VAL A 17 -19.06 11.74 13.18
CA VAL A 17 -17.95 10.79 13.40
C VAL A 17 -16.87 11.43 14.26
N ARG A 18 -16.34 10.67 15.22
CA ARG A 18 -15.16 11.10 15.98
C ARG A 18 -13.90 10.86 15.15
N ILE A 19 -13.07 11.88 15.03
CA ILE A 19 -11.83 11.84 14.25
C ILE A 19 -10.62 12.22 15.10
N PHE A 20 -9.47 11.65 14.75
CA PHE A 20 -8.18 12.30 14.89
C PHE A 20 -7.86 13.01 13.56
N GLY A 21 -7.66 14.32 13.59
CA GLY A 21 -7.37 15.15 12.43
C GLY A 21 -5.98 15.76 12.53
N VAL A 22 -5.22 15.75 11.43
CA VAL A 22 -3.94 16.46 11.30
C VAL A 22 -4.03 17.44 10.13
N ARG A 23 -3.95 18.74 10.41
CA ARG A 23 -4.14 19.83 9.44
C ARG A 23 -2.88 20.65 9.27
N GLU A 24 -2.40 20.75 8.03
CA GLU A 24 -1.23 21.54 7.64
C GLU A 24 -1.42 22.14 6.24
N MET A 25 -0.65 23.18 5.92
CA MET A 25 -0.51 23.67 4.54
C MET A 25 0.46 22.74 3.80
N ILE A 26 0.00 22.09 2.74
CA ILE A 26 0.83 21.20 1.91
C ILE A 26 1.21 21.86 0.58
N GLU A 27 2.41 21.59 0.06
CA GLU A 27 2.92 22.28 -1.14
C GLU A 27 2.06 22.00 -2.37
N THR A 28 1.50 20.80 -2.51
CA THR A 28 0.62 20.36 -3.62
C THR A 28 -0.28 19.22 -3.13
N TYR A 29 -1.38 18.92 -3.85
CA TYR A 29 -2.22 17.75 -3.54
C TYR A 29 -1.43 16.42 -3.56
N GLN A 30 -0.44 16.29 -4.44
CA GLN A 30 0.44 15.12 -4.53
C GLN A 30 1.40 15.02 -3.32
N ALA A 31 1.71 16.15 -2.68
CA ALA A 31 2.53 16.23 -1.48
C ALA A 31 1.75 15.98 -0.17
N CYS A 32 0.56 15.39 -0.21
CA CYS A 32 -0.20 15.03 1.00
C CYS A 32 0.41 13.86 1.80
N LYS A 33 1.28 13.03 1.21
CA LYS A 33 1.82 11.83 1.86
C LYS A 33 2.48 12.10 3.23
N PRO A 34 3.38 13.09 3.41
CA PRO A 34 4.01 13.35 4.71
C PRO A 34 3.02 13.71 5.83
N LEU A 35 1.91 14.39 5.50
CA LEU A 35 0.86 14.73 6.47
C LEU A 35 0.14 13.47 6.99
N TRP A 36 -0.18 12.55 6.07
CA TRP A 36 -0.73 11.24 6.41
C TRP A 36 0.29 10.35 7.16
N ASP A 37 1.58 10.34 6.78
CA ASP A 37 2.65 9.63 7.52
C ASP A 37 2.80 10.16 8.96
N LYS A 38 2.72 11.50 9.14
CA LYS A 38 2.78 12.16 10.45
C LYS A 38 1.65 11.67 11.37
N GLY A 39 0.42 11.65 10.86
CA GLY A 39 -0.74 11.16 11.60
C GLY A 39 -0.66 9.67 11.93
N ASP A 40 -0.29 8.84 10.95
CA ASP A 40 -0.10 7.39 11.12
C ASP A 40 0.95 7.06 12.21
N ALA A 41 2.11 7.73 12.15
CA ALA A 41 3.17 7.57 13.12
C ALA A 41 2.74 8.00 14.54
N PHE A 42 2.02 9.12 14.66
CA PHE A 42 1.53 9.63 15.94
C PHE A 42 0.50 8.70 16.59
N MET A 43 -0.49 8.24 15.81
CA MET A 43 -1.48 7.27 16.29
C MET A 43 -0.84 5.95 16.75
N LYS A 44 0.11 5.43 15.97
CA LYS A 44 0.85 4.20 16.30
C LYS A 44 1.74 4.35 17.54
N ALA A 45 2.32 5.52 17.77
CA ALA A 45 3.10 5.80 18.97
C ALA A 45 2.23 5.89 20.24
N ASN A 46 0.98 6.35 20.11
CA ASN A 46 0.05 6.55 21.23
C ASN A 46 -0.99 5.43 21.42
N GLY A 47 -1.00 4.41 20.55
CA GLY A 47 -1.96 3.30 20.62
C GLY A 47 -3.40 3.69 20.29
N MET A 48 -3.61 4.70 19.45
CA MET A 48 -4.94 5.17 19.05
C MET A 48 -5.67 4.14 18.17
N ILE A 49 -6.99 4.04 18.32
CA ILE A 49 -7.83 3.02 17.67
C ILE A 49 -8.60 3.67 16.52
N VAL A 50 -8.25 3.29 15.30
CA VAL A 50 -8.92 3.72 14.06
C VAL A 50 -9.95 2.67 13.66
N ASP A 51 -11.20 3.07 13.47
CA ASP A 51 -12.29 2.21 13.02
C ASP A 51 -13.24 3.00 12.10
N GLY A 52 -13.05 2.82 10.80
CA GLY A 52 -13.77 3.52 9.73
C GLY A 52 -12.87 3.98 8.59
N PRO A 53 -13.46 4.60 7.54
CA PRO A 53 -12.70 5.13 6.42
C PRO A 53 -11.89 6.37 6.83
N CYS A 54 -10.66 6.46 6.35
CA CYS A 54 -9.88 7.70 6.41
C CYS A 54 -10.25 8.62 5.24
N PHE A 55 -10.25 9.93 5.46
CA PHE A 55 -10.66 10.91 4.46
C PHE A 55 -9.90 12.24 4.57
N SER A 56 -9.74 12.92 3.44
CA SER A 56 -9.21 14.28 3.36
C SER A 56 -10.33 15.29 3.59
N ILE A 57 -10.05 16.40 4.28
CA ILE A 57 -10.85 17.62 4.22
C ILE A 57 -10.00 18.72 3.57
N PHE A 58 -10.53 19.38 2.55
CA PHE A 58 -9.90 20.54 1.91
C PHE A 58 -10.65 21.83 2.29
N TYR A 59 -9.96 22.75 2.98
CA TYR A 59 -10.56 23.98 3.51
C TYR A 59 -10.56 25.15 2.53
N ASP A 60 -9.82 25.03 1.44
CA ASP A 60 -9.79 26.05 0.40
C ASP A 60 -11.13 26.16 -0.35
N PRO A 61 -11.57 27.39 -0.71
CA PRO A 61 -12.83 27.61 -1.43
C PRO A 61 -12.79 27.22 -2.92
N GLY A 62 -11.69 26.60 -3.38
CA GLY A 62 -11.47 26.20 -4.77
C GLY A 62 -10.13 25.49 -4.95
N TYR A 63 -9.84 25.08 -6.19
CA TYR A 63 -8.57 24.45 -6.54
C TYR A 63 -7.39 25.45 -6.42
N LYS A 64 -6.28 24.98 -5.85
CA LYS A 64 -4.99 25.68 -5.82
C LYS A 64 -3.87 24.79 -6.35
N GLU A 65 -2.96 25.32 -7.16
CA GLU A 65 -1.77 24.58 -7.56
C GLU A 65 -0.77 24.39 -6.42
N LYS A 66 -0.71 25.34 -5.47
CA LYS A 66 0.18 25.32 -4.30
C LYS A 66 -0.47 25.86 -3.03
N ASP A 67 0.14 25.53 -1.89
CA ASP A 67 -0.26 25.97 -0.55
C ASP A 67 -1.72 25.61 -0.24
N VAL A 68 -2.00 24.30 -0.31
CA VAL A 68 -3.33 23.70 -0.09
C VAL A 68 -3.56 23.49 1.41
N ASP A 69 -4.69 23.98 1.93
CA ASP A 69 -5.12 23.80 3.32
C ASP A 69 -5.86 22.46 3.46
N MET A 70 -5.15 21.43 3.93
CA MET A 70 -5.62 20.06 3.99
C MET A 70 -5.58 19.49 5.42
N GLU A 71 -6.62 18.75 5.78
CA GLU A 71 -6.66 17.94 7.00
C GLU A 71 -6.84 16.45 6.69
N ALA A 72 -5.86 15.64 7.08
CA ALA A 72 -5.92 14.19 7.06
C ALA A 72 -6.74 13.71 8.27
N CYS A 73 -7.91 13.14 8.02
CA CYS A 73 -8.84 12.67 9.05
C CYS A 73 -8.83 11.14 9.14
N PHE A 74 -8.58 10.64 10.35
CA PHE A 74 -8.63 9.23 10.72
C PHE A 74 -9.82 9.02 11.65
N GLN A 75 -10.79 8.19 11.26
CA GLN A 75 -11.98 7.93 12.08
C GLN A 75 -11.63 7.04 13.28
N THR A 76 -11.89 7.50 14.51
CA THR A 76 -11.49 6.80 15.75
C THR A 76 -12.69 6.33 16.56
N THR A 77 -12.57 5.20 17.26
CA THR A 77 -13.60 4.75 18.22
C THR A 77 -13.72 5.69 19.43
N GLU A 78 -14.81 5.58 20.16
CA GLU A 78 -14.99 6.27 21.45
C GLU A 78 -13.93 5.82 22.48
N ASP A 79 -13.62 4.53 22.51
CA ASP A 79 -12.59 3.92 23.37
C ASP A 79 -11.14 4.30 22.99
N SER A 80 -10.91 4.94 21.82
CA SER A 80 -9.57 5.33 21.42
C SER A 80 -8.97 6.30 22.45
N PRO A 81 -7.74 6.05 22.94
CA PRO A 81 -7.07 7.00 23.82
C PRO A 81 -6.92 8.37 23.15
N VAL A 82 -7.08 9.43 23.94
CA VAL A 82 -6.74 10.80 23.55
C VAL A 82 -5.40 11.14 24.20
N PRO A 83 -4.33 11.40 23.42
CA PRO A 83 -3.03 11.73 23.99
C PRO A 83 -3.08 13.04 24.80
N PRO A 84 -2.36 13.11 25.95
CA PRO A 84 -2.43 14.27 26.86
C PRO A 84 -1.74 15.53 26.30
N MET A 85 -0.97 15.39 25.23
CA MET A 85 -0.48 16.50 24.42
C MET A 85 -0.69 16.15 22.94
N LEU A 86 -1.13 17.14 22.17
CA LEU A 86 -1.25 17.12 20.71
C LEU A 86 -0.40 18.27 20.15
N ASP A 87 0.18 18.09 18.97
CA ASP A 87 0.78 19.23 18.23
C ASP A 87 -0.32 20.26 17.92
N ALA A 88 0.05 21.54 17.73
CA ALA A 88 -0.90 22.59 17.31
C ALA A 88 -1.55 22.35 15.92
N THR A 89 -1.06 21.35 15.17
CA THR A 89 -1.59 20.88 13.88
C THR A 89 -2.53 19.67 14.04
N MET A 90 -2.69 19.14 15.26
CA MET A 90 -3.44 17.92 15.56
C MET A 90 -4.65 18.21 16.46
N ARG A 91 -5.73 17.47 16.26
CA ARG A 91 -6.91 17.51 17.12
C ARG A 91 -7.61 16.16 17.20
N VAL A 92 -8.29 15.91 18.32
CA VAL A 92 -9.35 14.90 18.40
C VAL A 92 -10.66 15.65 18.60
N CYS A 93 -11.64 15.40 17.73
CA CYS A 93 -12.95 16.06 17.79
C CYS A 93 -14.05 15.21 17.16
N GLU A 94 -15.31 15.54 17.47
CA GLU A 94 -16.44 15.09 16.68
C GLU A 94 -16.60 16.00 15.45
N LEU A 95 -16.60 15.39 14.26
CA LEU A 95 -16.91 16.05 13.01
C LEU A 95 -18.40 15.88 12.72
N PRO A 96 -19.20 16.97 12.66
CA PRO A 96 -20.64 16.88 12.45
C PRO A 96 -21.02 16.16 11.16
N GLY A 97 -22.09 15.37 11.25
CA GLY A 97 -22.75 14.76 10.11
C GLY A 97 -23.36 15.81 9.17
N ILE A 98 -23.26 15.57 7.87
CA ILE A 98 -23.86 16.42 6.83
C ILE A 98 -25.16 15.76 6.38
N GLU A 99 -26.29 16.47 6.48
CA GLU A 99 -27.61 15.98 6.05
C GLU A 99 -27.66 15.70 4.53
N LYS A 100 -27.05 16.58 3.74
CA LYS A 100 -27.07 16.56 2.26
C LYS A 100 -25.68 16.77 1.68
N ALA A 101 -24.96 15.68 1.44
CA ALA A 101 -23.66 15.66 0.74
C ALA A 101 -23.85 15.12 -0.69
N ALA A 102 -23.64 15.97 -1.69
CA ALA A 102 -23.53 15.55 -3.09
C ALA A 102 -22.24 14.71 -3.25
N THR A 103 -22.40 13.44 -3.60
CA THR A 103 -21.33 12.44 -3.62
C THR A 103 -21.23 11.82 -5.00
N LEU A 104 -20.01 11.70 -5.53
CA LEU A 104 -19.71 10.90 -6.72
C LEU A 104 -18.60 9.90 -6.36
N VAL A 105 -18.75 8.65 -6.79
CA VAL A 105 -17.72 7.61 -6.57
C VAL A 105 -16.74 7.63 -7.74
N HIS A 106 -15.54 8.16 -7.51
CA HIS A 106 -14.46 8.02 -8.47
C HIS A 106 -14.00 6.56 -8.52
N ARG A 107 -13.89 6.00 -9.73
CA ARG A 107 -13.32 4.67 -9.99
C ARG A 107 -12.26 4.82 -11.07
N GLY A 108 -10.98 4.72 -10.70
CA GLY A 108 -9.87 4.90 -11.64
C GLY A 108 -8.59 5.38 -10.98
N ASP A 109 -7.72 5.94 -11.81
CA ASP A 109 -6.46 6.56 -11.42
C ASP A 109 -6.69 8.01 -10.98
N PHE A 110 -6.06 8.43 -9.88
CA PHE A 110 -6.12 9.79 -9.33
C PHE A 110 -5.72 10.89 -10.34
N ARG A 111 -4.96 10.56 -11.39
CA ARG A 111 -4.69 11.48 -12.52
C ARG A 111 -5.96 11.94 -13.24
N ASN A 112 -7.01 11.11 -13.24
CA ASN A 112 -8.30 11.39 -13.88
C ASN A 112 -9.34 11.95 -12.90
N LEU A 113 -8.96 12.21 -11.64
CA LEU A 113 -9.85 12.73 -10.59
C LEU A 113 -10.49 14.08 -10.98
N LYS A 114 -9.80 14.89 -11.79
CA LYS A 114 -10.34 16.15 -12.34
C LYS A 114 -11.67 15.95 -13.07
N GLU A 115 -11.82 14.91 -13.90
CA GLU A 115 -13.07 14.65 -14.61
C GLU A 115 -14.24 14.37 -13.66
N SER A 116 -13.94 13.77 -12.51
CA SER A 116 -14.93 13.42 -11.49
C SER A 116 -15.37 14.66 -10.71
N TYR A 117 -14.44 15.59 -10.44
CA TYR A 117 -14.76 16.93 -9.94
C TYR A 117 -15.56 17.77 -10.96
N ASP A 118 -15.14 17.80 -12.23
CA ASP A 118 -15.82 18.55 -13.29
C ASP A 118 -17.30 18.11 -13.41
N ARG A 119 -17.56 16.79 -13.37
CA ARG A 119 -18.92 16.22 -13.36
C ARG A 119 -19.71 16.59 -12.09
N LEU A 120 -19.09 16.49 -10.92
CA LEU A 120 -19.73 16.83 -9.64
C LEU A 120 -20.13 18.32 -9.60
N PHE A 121 -19.23 19.24 -9.97
CA PHE A 121 -19.52 20.67 -10.01
C PHE A 121 -20.51 21.05 -11.12
N ALA A 122 -20.46 20.40 -12.29
CA ALA A 122 -21.47 20.59 -13.33
C ALA A 122 -22.88 20.18 -12.84
N TRP A 123 -23.00 19.04 -12.15
CA TRP A 123 -24.26 18.60 -11.56
C TRP A 123 -24.76 19.56 -10.47
N ILE A 124 -23.87 20.03 -9.58
CA ILE A 124 -24.19 21.03 -8.55
C ILE A 124 -24.73 22.32 -9.18
N GLY A 125 -24.07 22.81 -10.24
CA GLY A 125 -24.50 24.01 -10.97
C GLY A 125 -25.84 23.84 -11.69
N GLN A 126 -26.08 22.70 -12.35
CA GLN A 126 -27.35 22.37 -12.99
C GLN A 126 -28.52 22.31 -11.98
N ASN A 127 -28.28 21.72 -10.81
CA ASN A 127 -29.26 21.64 -9.72
C ASN A 127 -29.35 22.93 -8.88
N LYS A 128 -28.53 23.95 -9.17
CA LYS A 128 -28.47 25.25 -8.48
C LYS A 128 -28.21 25.11 -6.97
N ILE A 129 -27.44 24.10 -6.57
CA ILE A 129 -27.10 23.83 -5.17
C ILE A 129 -25.90 24.70 -4.76
N GLN A 130 -25.99 25.33 -3.58
CA GLN A 130 -24.86 26.06 -2.99
C GLN A 130 -24.00 25.10 -2.15
N VAL A 131 -22.69 25.11 -2.37
CA VAL A 131 -21.72 24.44 -1.49
C VAL A 131 -21.49 25.33 -0.26
N VAL A 132 -21.69 24.77 0.94
CA VAL A 132 -21.70 25.50 2.22
C VAL A 132 -20.63 25.02 3.21
N GLY A 133 -19.65 24.25 2.76
CA GLY A 133 -18.60 23.68 3.60
C GLY A 133 -17.44 23.09 2.79
N PRO A 134 -16.36 22.67 3.46
CA PRO A 134 -15.16 22.13 2.82
C PRO A 134 -15.44 20.79 2.12
N VAL A 135 -14.69 20.51 1.06
CA VAL A 135 -14.79 19.24 0.32
C VAL A 135 -14.24 18.11 1.19
N ARG A 136 -14.96 16.99 1.28
CA ARG A 136 -14.51 15.75 1.92
C ARG A 136 -14.23 14.70 0.87
N GLU A 137 -13.03 14.12 0.89
CA GLU A 137 -12.59 13.12 -0.07
C GLU A 137 -12.33 11.79 0.64
N VAL A 138 -13.27 10.86 0.50
CA VAL A 138 -13.29 9.61 1.26
C VAL A 138 -12.63 8.49 0.47
N SER A 139 -11.50 8.01 0.97
CA SER A 139 -10.75 6.90 0.36
C SER A 139 -11.46 5.57 0.61
N ALA A 140 -12.45 5.26 -0.22
CA ALA A 140 -13.18 3.99 -0.18
C ALA A 140 -12.27 2.82 -0.62
N CYS A 141 -11.64 2.16 0.34
CA CYS A 141 -10.81 0.98 0.11
C CYS A 141 -11.67 -0.28 -0.08
N GLU A 142 -12.43 -0.32 -1.18
CA GLU A 142 -13.07 -1.53 -1.69
C GLU A 142 -12.00 -2.38 -2.39
N GLU A 143 -11.32 -3.26 -1.61
CA GLU A 143 -10.18 -4.12 -1.97
C GLU A 143 -9.32 -3.64 -3.16
N ALA A 144 -8.59 -2.54 -2.95
CA ALA A 144 -7.87 -1.84 -4.01
C ALA A 144 -6.83 -2.73 -4.75
N PRO A 145 -6.78 -2.68 -6.09
CA PRO A 145 -5.76 -3.36 -6.89
C PRO A 145 -4.35 -2.85 -6.54
N GLU A 146 -3.35 -3.71 -6.74
CA GLU A 146 -2.12 -3.67 -5.93
C GLU A 146 -1.13 -2.52 -6.19
N THR A 147 -1.44 -1.60 -7.10
CA THR A 147 -0.51 -0.61 -7.68
C THR A 147 -0.19 0.60 -6.79
N MET A 148 -0.95 0.88 -5.73
CA MET A 148 -0.69 2.01 -4.81
C MET A 148 0.15 1.67 -3.56
N ALA A 149 0.83 0.52 -3.56
CA ALA A 149 1.61 0.00 -2.42
C ALA A 149 2.88 0.82 -2.03
N SER A 150 3.12 1.98 -2.66
CA SER A 150 4.22 2.90 -2.35
C SER A 150 3.88 3.94 -1.26
N VAL A 151 2.59 4.13 -0.93
CA VAL A 151 2.14 5.30 -0.16
C VAL A 151 1.77 5.01 1.30
N PHE A 152 1.03 3.93 1.65
CA PHE A 152 0.78 3.57 3.07
C PHE A 152 1.00 2.09 3.40
N GLY A 153 1.52 1.84 4.60
CA GLY A 153 2.09 0.55 5.00
C GLY A 153 1.26 -0.26 6.00
N SER A 154 0.72 -1.39 5.53
CA SER A 154 -0.01 -2.42 6.31
C SER A 154 -1.43 -1.97 6.75
N SER A 155 -2.46 -2.83 6.82
CA SER A 155 -2.40 -4.28 7.04
C SER A 155 -3.69 -5.04 6.67
N THR A 156 -3.67 -5.92 5.66
CA THR A 156 -4.68 -6.98 5.47
C THR A 156 -4.00 -8.33 5.18
N MET A 157 -4.77 -9.43 5.27
CA MET A 157 -4.32 -10.82 5.47
C MET A 157 -3.37 -11.38 4.41
N ASN A 158 -2.10 -11.06 4.63
CA ASN A 158 -0.91 -11.53 3.94
C ASN A 158 -0.81 -13.09 3.95
N LEU A 159 -1.42 -13.75 2.95
CA LEU A 159 -1.45 -15.22 2.79
C LEU A 159 -0.06 -15.85 2.50
N LEU A 160 0.96 -15.01 2.29
CA LEU A 160 2.39 -15.34 2.28
C LEU A 160 3.07 -14.95 3.61
N GLY A 161 2.68 -13.82 4.21
CA GLY A 161 3.13 -13.32 5.52
C GLY A 161 2.86 -14.25 6.70
N ALA A 162 1.79 -15.04 6.62
CA ALA A 162 1.54 -16.15 7.56
C ALA A 162 2.72 -17.15 7.64
N PHE A 163 3.53 -17.24 6.58
CA PHE A 163 4.71 -18.10 6.51
C PHE A 163 6.04 -17.37 6.77
N THR A 164 6.12 -16.07 6.48
CA THR A 164 7.34 -15.25 6.70
C THR A 164 7.35 -14.56 8.07
N ARG A 165 7.36 -15.36 9.15
CA ARG A 165 7.65 -14.89 10.52
C ARG A 165 9.10 -14.37 10.65
N ALA A 166 9.30 -13.13 10.22
CA ALA A 166 10.52 -12.35 10.40
C ALA A 166 10.16 -10.87 10.61
N ALA A 167 10.61 -10.29 11.74
CA ALA A 167 10.55 -8.84 11.92
C ALA A 167 11.41 -8.12 10.87
N LYS A 168 11.05 -6.87 10.55
CA LYS A 168 11.79 -5.98 9.62
C LYS A 168 13.26 -5.92 10.04
N ARG A 169 14.17 -6.51 9.26
CA ARG A 169 15.60 -6.52 9.56
C ARG A 169 16.28 -5.32 8.94
N GLU A 170 17.04 -4.57 9.74
CA GLU A 170 17.91 -3.48 9.28
C GLU A 170 19.06 -3.98 8.40
N HIS A 171 19.49 -5.23 8.59
CA HIS A 171 20.60 -5.83 7.87
C HIS A 171 20.25 -7.24 7.37
N ILE A 172 20.32 -7.43 6.05
CA ILE A 172 20.21 -8.73 5.38
C ILE A 172 21.61 -9.29 5.15
N SER A 173 21.89 -10.52 5.57
CA SER A 173 23.22 -11.10 5.36
C SER A 173 23.52 -11.28 3.87
N GLY A 174 24.78 -11.03 3.49
CA GLY A 174 25.28 -11.31 2.14
C GLY A 174 25.25 -12.78 1.72
N ARG A 175 24.70 -13.70 2.54
CA ARG A 175 24.31 -15.06 2.14
C ARG A 175 22.88 -15.07 1.58
N ALA A 176 21.94 -14.40 2.25
CA ALA A 176 20.56 -14.29 1.78
C ALA A 176 20.48 -13.49 0.47
N GLN A 177 21.26 -12.41 0.31
CA GLN A 177 21.34 -11.62 -0.94
C GLN A 177 21.77 -12.44 -2.19
N ARG A 178 22.34 -13.64 -2.04
CA ARG A 178 22.85 -14.49 -3.13
C ARG A 178 21.85 -15.56 -3.62
N GLY A 179 20.59 -15.46 -3.26
CA GLY A 179 19.53 -16.36 -3.71
C GLY A 179 18.16 -16.02 -3.15
N LEU A 180 17.19 -16.91 -3.34
CA LEU A 180 15.80 -16.69 -2.91
C LEU A 180 15.55 -17.31 -1.52
N PHE A 181 15.59 -16.47 -0.49
CA PHE A 181 15.50 -16.88 0.91
C PHE A 181 14.13 -16.66 1.58
N ALA A 182 13.18 -15.99 0.91
CA ALA A 182 11.81 -15.76 1.42
C ALA A 182 11.80 -15.19 2.86
N GLY A 183 12.49 -14.07 3.07
CA GLY A 183 12.60 -13.41 4.38
C GLY A 183 13.39 -14.18 5.45
N ARG A 184 14.02 -15.32 5.13
CA ARG A 184 14.81 -16.12 6.09
C ARG A 184 16.28 -15.71 6.09
N ASP A 185 16.83 -15.43 7.27
CA ASP A 185 18.26 -15.13 7.44
C ASP A 185 18.82 -15.75 8.73
N LYS A 186 20.15 -15.65 8.91
CA LYS A 186 20.92 -16.14 10.06
C LYS A 186 20.29 -15.68 11.38
N ALA A 187 19.79 -16.64 12.17
CA ALA A 187 19.31 -16.40 13.52
C ALA A 187 20.47 -16.41 14.54
N PHE A 188 20.34 -15.64 15.61
CA PHE A 188 21.29 -15.58 16.74
C PHE A 188 20.58 -15.96 18.04
N GLY A 189 21.33 -16.46 19.02
CA GLY A 189 20.78 -16.82 20.32
C GLY A 189 21.78 -17.61 21.15
N ASN A 190 21.28 -18.58 21.92
CA ASN A 190 22.10 -19.38 22.83
C ASN A 190 21.91 -20.88 22.59
N ASN A 191 23.00 -21.65 22.72
CA ASN A 191 22.93 -23.00 23.25
C ASN A 191 22.53 -22.89 24.73
N VAL A 192 21.62 -23.75 25.18
CA VAL A 192 21.24 -23.89 26.59
C VAL A 192 21.45 -25.34 26.97
N SER A 193 22.35 -25.59 27.93
CA SER A 193 22.56 -26.95 28.45
C SER A 193 21.43 -27.37 29.40
N PHE A 194 21.38 -28.65 29.77
CA PHE A 194 20.49 -29.17 30.82
C PHE A 194 20.63 -28.37 32.14
N SER A 195 21.87 -28.02 32.52
CA SER A 195 22.20 -27.13 33.65
C SER A 195 21.90 -25.64 33.41
N LYS A 196 21.10 -25.31 32.38
CA LYS A 196 20.71 -23.95 31.96
C LYS A 196 21.87 -22.99 31.63
N ARG A 197 23.12 -23.46 31.56
CA ARG A 197 24.30 -22.66 31.16
C ARG A 197 24.11 -22.24 29.69
N LYS A 198 24.18 -20.93 29.45
CA LYS A 198 23.93 -20.31 28.14
C LYS A 198 25.26 -19.99 27.45
N THR A 199 25.46 -20.44 26.21
CA THR A 199 26.60 -20.05 25.37
C THR A 199 26.11 -19.51 24.02
N ARG A 200 26.67 -18.40 23.55
CA ARG A 200 26.22 -17.73 22.32
C ARG A 200 26.40 -18.65 21.10
N ARG A 201 25.39 -18.69 20.21
CA ARG A 201 25.46 -19.36 18.91
C ARG A 201 24.71 -18.59 17.82
N ALA A 202 24.95 -18.99 16.58
CA ALA A 202 24.13 -18.61 15.44
C ALA A 202 23.68 -19.84 14.66
N TRP A 203 22.51 -19.76 14.05
CA TRP A 203 21.97 -20.76 13.13
C TRP A 203 22.02 -20.19 11.71
N LYS A 204 22.73 -20.88 10.80
CA LYS A 204 22.77 -20.53 9.37
C LYS A 204 21.53 -21.12 8.69
N VAL A 205 20.89 -20.38 7.79
CA VAL A 205 19.76 -20.91 6.99
C VAL A 205 20.25 -21.98 6.02
N ASN A 206 19.60 -23.14 6.07
CA ASN A 206 19.81 -24.22 5.11
C ASN A 206 19.21 -23.84 3.75
N HIS A 207 20.02 -23.95 2.70
CA HIS A 207 19.64 -23.69 1.31
C HIS A 207 20.38 -24.66 0.40
N GLN A 208 19.83 -24.90 -0.78
CA GLN A 208 20.38 -25.77 -1.80
C GLN A 208 20.51 -25.01 -3.11
N TRP A 209 21.51 -25.36 -3.92
CA TRP A 209 21.52 -24.95 -5.32
C TRP A 209 20.44 -25.71 -6.08
N LYS A 210 19.61 -25.01 -6.83
CA LYS A 210 18.55 -25.57 -7.68
C LYS A 210 18.46 -24.78 -8.98
N GLN A 211 18.21 -25.48 -10.06
CA GLN A 211 17.75 -24.89 -11.31
C GLN A 211 16.23 -24.94 -11.34
N LEU A 212 15.61 -23.83 -11.70
CA LEU A 212 14.17 -23.65 -11.79
C LEU A 212 13.84 -23.11 -13.17
N TYR A 213 12.82 -23.68 -13.82
CA TYR A 213 12.40 -23.23 -15.14
C TYR A 213 11.66 -21.89 -15.05
N SER A 214 11.91 -21.04 -16.04
CA SER A 214 11.27 -19.74 -16.26
C SER A 214 10.59 -19.80 -17.63
N GLU A 215 9.30 -19.51 -17.65
CA GLU A 215 8.45 -19.59 -18.85
C GLU A 215 8.70 -18.39 -19.76
N ALA A 216 8.90 -17.19 -19.18
CA ALA A 216 9.21 -15.97 -19.90
C ALA A 216 10.62 -15.97 -20.54
N LEU A 217 11.52 -16.86 -20.11
CA LEU A 217 12.90 -16.96 -20.61
C LEU A 217 13.19 -18.25 -21.38
N ASP A 218 12.29 -19.25 -21.36
CA ASP A 218 12.53 -20.64 -21.75
C ASP A 218 13.85 -21.23 -21.17
N GLU A 219 14.26 -20.77 -19.99
CA GLU A 219 15.58 -21.07 -19.40
C GLU A 219 15.47 -21.65 -17.98
N LYS A 220 16.43 -22.50 -17.61
CA LYS A 220 16.56 -23.10 -16.27
C LYS A 220 17.48 -22.27 -15.36
N VAL A 221 16.93 -21.17 -14.84
CA VAL A 221 17.60 -20.21 -13.95
C VAL A 221 18.18 -20.90 -12.70
N GLY A 222 19.51 -20.84 -12.54
CA GLY A 222 20.23 -21.43 -11.41
C GLY A 222 20.32 -20.50 -10.19
N LEU A 223 19.74 -20.91 -9.06
CA LEU A 223 19.65 -20.10 -7.83
C LEU A 223 19.98 -20.91 -6.56
N ASN A 224 20.40 -20.19 -5.51
CA ASN A 224 20.40 -20.73 -4.15
C ASN A 224 19.01 -20.54 -3.55
N VAL A 225 18.36 -21.62 -3.13
CA VAL A 225 16.93 -21.63 -2.77
C VAL A 225 16.73 -22.39 -1.46
N THR A 226 15.81 -21.93 -0.60
CA THR A 226 15.44 -22.68 0.63
C THR A 226 14.30 -23.66 0.36
N THR A 227 14.19 -24.72 1.17
CA THR A 227 13.06 -25.68 1.12
C THR A 227 11.72 -25.09 1.57
N HIS A 228 11.68 -23.80 1.92
CA HIS A 228 10.45 -23.04 2.05
C HIS A 228 10.15 -22.27 0.78
N THR A 229 11.13 -21.57 0.22
CA THR A 229 11.01 -20.83 -1.03
C THR A 229 10.50 -21.72 -2.16
N LEU A 230 11.01 -22.96 -2.29
CA LEU A 230 10.51 -23.94 -3.28
C LEU A 230 9.00 -24.13 -3.15
N ARG A 231 8.50 -24.43 -1.95
CA ARG A 231 7.04 -24.58 -1.71
C ARG A 231 6.22 -23.31 -1.95
N CYS A 232 6.84 -22.12 -1.87
CA CYS A 232 6.18 -20.87 -2.25
C CYS A 232 6.16 -20.67 -3.78
N ILE A 233 7.18 -21.14 -4.49
CA ILE A 233 7.27 -21.17 -5.96
C ILE A 233 6.25 -22.17 -6.52
N ASP A 234 6.17 -23.37 -5.93
CA ASP A 234 5.16 -24.37 -6.25
C ASP A 234 3.74 -23.82 -6.02
N LYS A 235 3.50 -23.14 -4.88
CA LYS A 235 2.20 -22.49 -4.55
C LYS A 235 1.88 -21.30 -5.46
N ALA A 236 2.88 -20.59 -5.97
CA ALA A 236 2.69 -19.48 -6.90
C ALA A 236 2.51 -19.95 -8.36
N GLY A 237 2.63 -21.25 -8.64
CA GLY A 237 2.52 -21.79 -9.99
C GLY A 237 3.68 -21.37 -10.90
N GLY A 238 4.92 -21.33 -10.40
CA GLY A 238 6.11 -21.09 -11.22
C GLY A 238 7.12 -20.11 -10.62
N LEU A 239 8.34 -20.10 -11.17
CA LEU A 239 9.39 -19.17 -10.75
C LEU A 239 9.01 -17.71 -11.03
N ASP A 240 8.45 -17.47 -12.21
CA ASP A 240 8.21 -16.12 -12.73
C ASP A 240 7.06 -15.47 -11.95
N ASN A 241 5.94 -16.19 -11.81
CA ASN A 241 4.81 -15.84 -10.95
C ASN A 241 5.27 -15.54 -9.51
N TYR A 242 6.17 -16.37 -8.94
CA TYR A 242 6.75 -16.11 -7.62
C TYR A 242 7.58 -14.82 -7.56
N LEU A 243 8.47 -14.58 -8.53
CA LEU A 243 9.34 -13.39 -8.57
C LEU A 243 8.57 -12.09 -8.80
N LEU A 244 7.49 -12.13 -9.59
CA LEU A 244 6.60 -11.01 -9.85
C LEU A 244 5.71 -10.70 -8.63
N SER A 245 5.18 -11.73 -7.95
CA SER A 245 4.31 -11.56 -6.76
C SER A 245 4.93 -10.82 -5.58
N ILE A 246 6.27 -10.76 -5.50
CA ILE A 246 6.97 -10.14 -4.37
C ILE A 246 7.15 -8.64 -4.62
N LYS A 247 6.36 -7.83 -3.93
CA LYS A 247 6.36 -6.36 -4.05
C LYS A 247 7.63 -5.67 -3.50
N LYS A 248 8.53 -6.40 -2.83
CA LYS A 248 9.74 -5.85 -2.17
C LYS A 248 11.01 -6.45 -2.76
N GLU A 249 11.76 -5.65 -3.49
CA GLU A 249 13.06 -6.03 -4.06
C GLU A 249 14.05 -6.56 -3.01
N GLN A 250 14.02 -5.99 -1.80
CA GLN A 250 14.86 -6.37 -0.67
C GLN A 250 14.70 -7.86 -0.28
N ASP A 251 13.51 -8.44 -0.46
CA ASP A 251 13.21 -9.84 -0.13
C ASP A 251 13.63 -10.84 -1.24
N LEU A 252 13.91 -10.36 -2.46
CA LEU A 252 14.45 -11.13 -3.58
C LEU A 252 15.98 -11.34 -3.46
N GLY A 253 16.68 -10.36 -2.89
CA GLY A 253 18.14 -10.30 -2.95
C GLY A 253 18.67 -10.04 -4.37
N ILE A 254 19.97 -9.80 -4.50
CA ILE A 254 20.60 -9.34 -5.75
C ILE A 254 20.36 -10.34 -6.90
N LYS A 255 20.54 -11.65 -6.64
CA LYS A 255 20.29 -12.68 -7.66
C LYS A 255 18.82 -12.89 -8.01
N GLY A 256 17.90 -12.66 -7.06
CA GLY A 256 16.47 -12.70 -7.33
C GLY A 256 16.02 -11.53 -8.19
N LEU A 257 16.52 -10.32 -7.89
CA LEU A 257 16.25 -9.10 -8.65
C LEU A 257 16.80 -9.20 -10.08
N GLN A 258 18.02 -9.71 -10.26
CA GLN A 258 18.59 -9.99 -11.59
C GLN A 258 17.74 -10.96 -12.42
N ALA A 259 17.19 -12.02 -11.80
CA ALA A 259 16.29 -12.95 -12.49
C ALA A 259 14.95 -12.28 -12.86
N ARG A 260 14.35 -11.51 -11.94
CA ARG A 260 13.12 -10.75 -12.19
C ARG A 260 13.27 -9.74 -13.32
N ASN A 261 14.38 -9.00 -13.37
CA ASN A 261 14.60 -7.99 -14.40
C ASN A 261 14.73 -8.63 -15.78
N ARG A 262 15.48 -9.74 -15.92
CA ARG A 262 15.52 -10.54 -17.16
C ARG A 262 14.13 -11.00 -17.61
N ILE A 263 13.28 -11.43 -16.67
CA ILE A 263 11.90 -11.85 -16.97
C ILE A 263 11.06 -10.67 -17.48
N LEU A 264 11.15 -9.50 -16.83
CA LEU A 264 10.44 -8.29 -17.26
C LEU A 264 10.92 -7.79 -18.64
N GLU A 265 12.22 -7.81 -18.89
CA GLU A 265 12.84 -7.47 -20.18
C GLU A 265 12.36 -8.42 -21.30
N ALA A 266 12.25 -9.72 -21.02
CA ALA A 266 11.76 -10.70 -21.98
C ALA A 266 10.25 -10.56 -22.27
N LEU A 267 9.43 -10.32 -21.23
CA LEU A 267 8.00 -10.06 -21.40
C LEU A 267 7.76 -8.82 -22.28
N GLN A 268 8.48 -7.73 -22.06
CA GLN A 268 8.41 -6.52 -22.90
C GLN A 268 8.84 -6.77 -24.36
N GLN A 269 9.80 -7.67 -24.59
CA GLN A 269 10.17 -8.09 -25.94
C GLN A 269 9.06 -8.91 -26.62
N VAL A 270 8.37 -9.81 -25.91
CA VAL A 270 7.22 -10.56 -26.44
C VAL A 270 6.04 -9.64 -26.72
N GLU A 271 5.71 -8.72 -25.82
CA GLU A 271 4.65 -7.71 -26.01
C GLU A 271 4.91 -6.84 -27.26
N SER A 272 6.13 -6.30 -27.39
CA SER A 272 6.49 -5.45 -28.54
C SER A 272 6.56 -6.20 -29.87
N GLN A 273 6.99 -7.48 -29.88
CA GLN A 273 6.93 -8.34 -31.06
C GLN A 273 5.48 -8.66 -31.46
N THR A 274 4.60 -8.90 -30.49
CA THR A 274 3.17 -9.16 -30.73
C THR A 274 2.49 -7.93 -31.34
N ALA A 275 2.68 -6.75 -30.74
CA ALA A 275 2.14 -5.50 -31.25
C ALA A 275 2.68 -5.12 -32.65
N ALA A 276 3.94 -5.44 -32.94
CA ALA A 276 4.51 -5.24 -34.28
C ALA A 276 3.93 -6.20 -35.33
N ALA A 277 3.59 -7.43 -34.94
CA ALA A 277 2.91 -8.39 -35.82
C ALA A 277 1.45 -7.97 -36.09
N GLU A 278 0.72 -7.55 -35.06
CA GLU A 278 -0.65 -7.03 -35.20
C GLU A 278 -0.72 -5.74 -36.04
N ALA A 279 0.27 -4.85 -35.94
CA ALA A 279 0.37 -3.66 -36.77
C ALA A 279 0.82 -3.92 -38.23
N SER A 280 1.09 -5.19 -38.59
CA SER A 280 1.56 -5.61 -39.91
C SER A 280 0.57 -6.55 -40.64
N ALA A 281 -0.66 -6.70 -40.12
CA ALA A 281 -1.69 -7.63 -40.57
C ALA A 281 -2.98 -6.93 -41.04
#